data_AF-A0A9E1R226-F1
#
_entry.id   AF-A0A9E1R226-F1
#
_cell.length_a   1.000
_cell.length_b   1.000
_cell.length_c   1.000
_cell.angle_alpha   90.00
_cell.angle_beta   90.00
_cell.angle_gamma   90.00
#
_symmetry.space_group_name_H-M   'P 1'
#
loop_
_entity.id
_entity.type
_entity.pdbx_description
1 polymer ?
#
loop_
_entity_poly.entity_id
_entity_poly.type
_entity_poly.pdbx_seq_one_letter_code
_entity_poly.pdbx_strand_id
1 'polypeptide(L)'
;MPQLDLSTYPSQLFWLGISFLLLYITLNRYVLPRMGEVFQSRTKRIESALNRASSFKEEVYAIEAEMSQKLDTAREEARKMVESALIETGDLLSEKRREFHHVFLEREKVAEKKTQEGYESALKDMKSIAHGLTLAITSRFLDTPPTDTLIDTSVQEALAQQTDKKKHA
;
A
#
# COMPACT_ATOMS: atom_id res chain seq x y z
N MET A 1 42.21 12.57 -105.70
CA MET A 1 42.17 11.75 -104.47
C MET A 1 40.77 11.15 -104.35
N PRO A 2 40.60 9.83 -104.53
CA PRO A 2 39.29 9.18 -104.66
C PRO A 2 38.49 9.07 -103.34
N GLN A 3 38.84 9.86 -102.32
CA GLN A 3 38.27 9.77 -100.97
C GLN A 3 37.06 10.71 -100.75
N LEU A 4 36.75 11.57 -101.73
CA LEU A 4 35.60 12.48 -101.73
C LEU A 4 34.64 12.15 -102.88
N ASP A 5 34.35 10.86 -103.07
CA ASP A 5 33.34 10.44 -104.05
C ASP A 5 31.94 10.61 -103.47
N LEU A 6 31.34 11.78 -103.76
CA LEU A 6 30.04 12.21 -103.22
C LEU A 6 28.88 11.27 -103.61
N SER A 7 29.09 10.37 -104.58
CA SER A 7 28.08 9.41 -105.03
C SER A 7 27.76 8.32 -103.98
N THR A 8 28.66 8.05 -103.02
CA THR A 8 28.47 7.01 -101.99
C THR A 8 27.83 7.50 -100.69
N TYR A 9 27.91 8.80 -100.39
CA TYR A 9 27.34 9.36 -99.16
C TYR A 9 25.82 9.15 -98.99
N PRO A 10 24.96 9.25 -100.03
CA PRO A 10 23.52 9.02 -99.87
C PRO A 10 23.19 7.61 -99.37
N SER A 11 23.89 6.58 -99.86
CA SER A 11 23.70 5.20 -99.40
C SER A 11 24.16 5.01 -97.96
N GLN A 12 25.30 5.62 -97.61
CA GLN A 12 25.83 5.57 -96.24
C GLN A 12 24.90 6.28 -95.25
N LEU A 13 24.33 7.43 -95.62
CA LEU A 13 23.34 8.15 -94.81
C LEU A 13 22.02 7.37 -94.67
N PHE A 14 21.59 6.68 -95.72
CA PHE A 14 20.40 5.82 -95.66
C PHE A 14 20.57 4.68 -94.65
N TRP A 15 21.68 3.92 -94.73
CA TRP A 15 21.97 2.84 -93.77
C TRP A 15 22.26 3.36 -92.37
N LEU A 16 22.90 4.53 -92.24
CA LEU A 16 23.05 5.22 -90.96
C LEU A 16 21.68 5.51 -90.34
N GLY A 17 20.74 6.06 -91.10
CA GLY A 17 19.38 6.33 -90.65
C GLY A 17 18.66 5.06 -90.18
N ILE A 18 18.73 3.97 -90.95
CA ILE A 18 18.12 2.69 -90.59
C ILE A 18 18.73 2.13 -89.29
N SER A 19 20.06 2.08 -89.20
CA SER A 19 20.74 1.55 -88.02
C SER A 19 20.48 2.41 -86.78
N PHE A 20 20.44 3.74 -86.93
CA PHE A 20 20.10 4.66 -85.87
C PHE A 20 18.66 4.50 -85.41
N LEU A 21 17.71 4.35 -86.33
CA LEU A 21 16.30 4.13 -86.01
C LEU A 21 16.11 2.80 -85.27
N LEU A 22 16.78 1.74 -85.71
CA LEU A 22 16.76 0.43 -85.07
C LEU A 22 17.33 0.50 -83.65
N LEU A 23 18.45 1.21 -83.46
CA LEU A 23 19.03 1.45 -82.15
C LEU A 23 18.12 2.29 -81.25
N TYR A 24 17.52 3.35 -81.78
CA TYR A 24 16.58 4.22 -81.06
C TYR A 24 15.37 3.42 -80.54
N ILE A 25 14.75 2.61 -81.40
CA ILE A 25 13.62 1.75 -81.03
C ILE A 25 14.06 0.77 -79.94
N THR A 26 15.26 0.19 -80.07
CA THR A 26 15.79 -0.75 -79.07
C THR A 26 16.00 -0.09 -77.71
N LEU A 27 16.60 1.11 -77.67
CA LEU A 27 16.79 1.86 -76.43
C LEU A 27 15.46 2.26 -75.79
N ASN A 28 14.53 2.79 -76.58
CA ASN A 28 13.21 3.23 -76.12
C ASN A 28 12.36 2.07 -75.59
N ARG A 29 12.37 0.94 -76.30
CA ARG A 29 11.51 -0.21 -75.97
C ARG A 29 12.08 -1.11 -74.88
N TYR A 30 13.40 -1.22 -74.74
CA TYR A 30 14.04 -2.21 -73.85
C TYR A 30 14.90 -1.60 -72.73
N VAL A 31 15.73 -0.59 -73.04
CA VAL A 31 16.71 -0.08 -72.06
C VAL A 31 16.06 0.90 -71.09
N LEU A 32 15.31 1.88 -71.61
CA LEU A 32 14.58 2.87 -70.82
C LEU A 32 13.60 2.25 -69.81
N PRO A 33 12.71 1.30 -70.17
CA PRO A 33 11.80 0.70 -69.19
C PRO A 33 12.52 -0.09 -68.11
N ARG A 34 13.58 -0.84 -68.45
CA ARG A 34 14.38 -1.58 -67.46
C ARG A 34 15.05 -0.66 -66.44
N MET A 35 15.58 0.48 -66.87
CA MET A 35 16.13 1.47 -65.94
C MET A 35 15.02 2.10 -65.08
N GLY A 36 13.88 2.44 -65.69
CA GLY A 36 12.72 2.97 -64.99
C GLY A 36 12.22 2.05 -63.87
N GLU A 37 12.14 0.75 -64.11
CA GLU A 37 11.74 -0.25 -63.11
C GLU A 37 12.66 -0.26 -61.89
N VAL A 38 13.97 -0.18 -62.09
CA VAL A 38 14.95 -0.15 -60.99
C VAL A 38 14.81 1.12 -60.16
N PHE A 39 14.69 2.28 -60.80
CA PHE A 39 14.46 3.55 -60.10
C PHE A 39 13.16 3.51 -59.31
N GLN A 40 12.07 3.06 -59.93
CA GLN A 40 10.76 3.00 -59.29
C GLN A 40 10.76 2.01 -58.11
N SER A 41 11.43 0.86 -58.24
CA SER A 41 11.59 -0.11 -57.15
C SER A 41 12.34 0.48 -55.96
N ARG A 42 13.43 1.21 -56.21
CA ARG A 42 14.21 1.88 -55.15
C ARG A 42 13.38 2.97 -54.46
N THR A 43 12.72 3.82 -55.23
CA THR A 43 11.85 4.88 -54.68
C THR A 43 10.74 4.28 -53.83
N LYS A 44 10.02 3.26 -54.33
CA LYS A 44 8.99 2.55 -53.57
C LYS A 44 9.53 1.94 -52.28
N ARG A 45 10.74 1.36 -52.30
CA ARG A 45 11.37 0.81 -51.11
C ARG A 45 11.67 1.91 -50.08
N ILE A 46 12.21 3.04 -50.51
CA ILE A 46 12.51 4.19 -49.63
C ILE A 46 11.23 4.75 -49.04
N GLU A 47 10.21 5.01 -49.86
CA GLU A 47 8.91 5.49 -49.38
C GLU A 47 8.27 4.50 -48.39
N SER A 48 8.30 3.20 -48.70
CA SER A 48 7.79 2.18 -47.79
C SER A 48 8.58 2.10 -46.47
N ALA A 49 9.88 2.37 -46.50
CA ALA A 49 10.71 2.39 -45.30
C ALA A 49 10.42 3.63 -44.47
N LEU A 50 10.25 4.79 -45.12
CA LEU A 50 9.89 6.05 -44.45
C LEU A 50 8.50 5.97 -43.81
N ASN A 51 7.51 5.43 -44.52
CA ASN A 51 6.16 5.24 -43.99
C ASN A 51 6.13 4.24 -42.82
N ARG A 52 6.94 3.19 -42.87
CA ARG A 52 7.10 2.26 -41.74
C ARG A 52 7.80 2.91 -40.55
N ALA A 53 8.81 3.73 -40.79
CA ALA A 53 9.49 4.47 -39.73
C ALA A 53 8.55 5.51 -39.08
N SER A 54 7.72 6.21 -39.86
CA SER A 54 6.76 7.18 -39.34
C SER A 54 5.64 6.51 -38.54
N SER A 55 5.08 5.41 -39.04
CA SER A 55 4.06 4.63 -38.29
C SER A 55 4.63 4.04 -37.01
N PHE A 56 5.83 3.46 -37.05
CA PHE A 56 6.48 2.96 -35.83
C PHE A 56 6.74 4.08 -34.81
N LYS A 57 7.14 5.27 -35.27
CA LYS A 57 7.31 6.44 -34.40
C LYS A 57 5.98 6.86 -33.76
N GLU A 58 4.89 6.85 -34.52
CA GLU A 58 3.55 7.14 -34.02
C GLU A 58 3.06 6.10 -33.00
N GLU A 59 3.28 4.82 -33.28
CA GLU A 59 3.00 3.71 -32.34
C GLU A 59 3.78 3.86 -31.04
N VAL A 60 5.07 4.21 -31.11
CA VAL A 60 5.90 4.44 -29.92
C VAL A 60 5.35 5.60 -29.08
N TYR A 61 4.95 6.72 -29.71
CA TYR A 61 4.34 7.82 -28.96
C TYR A 61 2.98 7.46 -28.35
N ALA A 62 2.17 6.67 -29.05
CA ALA A 62 0.92 6.18 -28.51
C ALA A 62 1.15 5.28 -27.27
N ILE A 63 2.13 4.37 -27.35
CA ILE A 63 2.52 3.50 -26.24
C ILE A 63 3.08 4.32 -25.07
N GLU A 64 3.90 5.34 -25.34
CA GLU A 64 4.46 6.23 -24.32
C GLU A 64 3.35 6.98 -23.58
N ALA A 65 2.38 7.53 -24.32
CA ALA A 65 1.22 8.20 -23.73
C ALA A 65 0.37 7.25 -22.88
N GLU A 66 0.08 6.04 -23.38
CA GLU A 66 -0.67 5.02 -22.64
C GLU A 66 0.08 4.56 -21.38
N MET A 67 1.40 4.35 -21.46
CA MET A 67 2.23 3.99 -20.32
C MET A 67 2.27 5.10 -19.27
N SER A 68 2.42 6.36 -19.68
CA SER A 68 2.36 7.50 -18.75
C SER A 68 1.01 7.53 -18.02
N GLN A 69 -0.10 7.37 -18.75
CA GLN A 69 -1.43 7.34 -18.16
C GLN A 69 -1.58 6.17 -17.18
N LYS A 70 -1.13 4.96 -17.54
CA LYS A 70 -1.17 3.79 -16.66
C LYS A 70 -0.35 3.97 -15.39
N LEU A 71 0.82 4.62 -15.48
CA LEU A 71 1.64 4.92 -14.32
C LEU A 71 0.96 5.92 -13.39
N ASP A 72 0.31 6.95 -13.94
CA ASP A 72 -0.40 7.94 -13.14
C ASP A 72 -1.65 7.34 -12.47
N THR A 73 -2.42 6.51 -13.19
CA THR A 73 -3.55 5.79 -12.58
C THR A 73 -3.09 4.81 -11.50
N ALA A 74 -2.02 4.05 -11.75
CA ALA A 74 -1.48 3.11 -10.75
C ALA A 74 -0.96 3.84 -9.50
N ARG A 75 -0.33 5.01 -9.67
CA ARG A 75 0.08 5.87 -8.54
C ARG A 75 -1.10 6.38 -7.74
N GLU A 76 -2.17 6.79 -8.41
CA GLU A 76 -3.38 7.28 -7.76
C GLU A 76 -4.11 6.15 -7.02
N GLU A 77 -4.23 4.97 -7.62
CA GLU A 77 -4.78 3.78 -6.97
C GLU A 77 -3.95 3.35 -5.75
N ALA A 78 -2.62 3.37 -5.86
CA ALA A 78 -1.74 3.07 -4.73
C ALA A 78 -1.91 4.07 -3.59
N ARG A 79 -2.03 5.38 -3.91
CA ARG A 79 -2.30 6.42 -2.90
C ARG A 79 -3.64 6.18 -2.21
N LYS A 80 -4.70 5.92 -2.98
CA LYS A 80 -6.04 5.61 -2.44
C LYS A 80 -6.02 4.37 -1.56
N MET A 81 -5.30 3.32 -1.96
CA MET A 81 -5.15 2.10 -1.17
C MET A 81 -4.44 2.35 0.15
N VAL A 82 -3.37 3.15 0.14
CA VAL A 82 -2.66 3.53 1.37
C VAL A 82 -3.55 4.38 2.27
N GLU A 83 -4.26 5.37 1.71
CA GLU A 83 -5.19 6.21 2.45
C GLU A 83 -6.33 5.40 3.07
N SER A 84 -6.96 4.50 2.31
CA SER A 84 -8.02 3.63 2.82
C SER A 84 -7.51 2.70 3.92
N ALA A 85 -6.30 2.14 3.76
CA ALA A 85 -5.69 1.31 4.79
C ALA A 85 -5.37 2.09 6.06
N LEU A 86 -4.92 3.34 5.95
CA LEU A 86 -4.68 4.21 7.11
C LEU A 86 -5.97 4.56 7.85
N ILE A 87 -7.05 4.84 7.11
CA ILE A 87 -8.37 5.10 7.71
C ILE A 87 -8.89 3.85 8.41
N GLU A 88 -8.91 2.71 7.72
CA GLU A 88 -9.40 1.44 8.27
C GLU A 88 -8.60 1.01 9.51
N THR A 89 -7.27 1.10 9.46
CA THR A 89 -6.43 0.77 10.62
C THR A 89 -6.63 1.75 11.78
N GLY A 90 -6.85 3.04 11.49
CA GLY A 90 -7.21 4.05 12.49
C GLY A 90 -8.55 3.74 13.17
N ASP A 91 -9.56 3.40 12.40
CA ASP A 91 -10.90 3.04 12.89
C ASP A 91 -10.84 1.77 13.74
N LEU A 92 -10.21 0.71 13.24
CA LEU A 92 -10.00 -0.54 13.98
C LEU A 92 -9.24 -0.33 15.29
N LEU A 93 -8.21 0.52 15.28
CA LEU A 93 -7.44 0.85 16.48
C LEU A 93 -8.30 1.61 17.49
N SER A 94 -9.15 2.53 17.02
CA SER A 94 -10.06 3.29 17.88
C SER A 94 -11.11 2.38 18.52
N GLU A 95 -11.63 1.41 17.77
CA GLU A 95 -12.62 0.45 18.24
C GLU A 95 -12.00 -0.52 19.24
N LYS A 96 -10.85 -1.11 18.92
CA LYS A 96 -10.11 -1.99 19.84
C LYS A 96 -9.70 -1.26 21.12
N ARG A 97 -9.33 0.02 21.03
CA ARG A 97 -9.03 0.85 22.20
C ARG A 97 -10.27 1.06 23.07
N ARG A 98 -11.43 1.29 22.47
CA ARG A 98 -12.71 1.46 23.19
C ARG A 98 -13.12 0.16 23.89
N GLU A 99 -13.05 -0.97 23.18
CA GLU A 99 -13.31 -2.30 23.76
C GLU A 99 -12.36 -2.60 24.93
N PHE A 100 -11.05 -2.40 24.73
CA PHE A 100 -10.05 -2.62 25.77
C PHE A 100 -10.30 -1.73 26.98
N HIS A 101 -10.62 -0.44 26.77
CA HIS A 101 -10.92 0.48 27.85
C HIS A 101 -12.17 0.06 28.64
N HIS A 102 -13.22 -0.42 27.96
CA HIS A 102 -14.42 -0.93 28.62
C HIS A 102 -14.10 -2.14 29.52
N VAL A 103 -13.39 -3.13 28.98
CA VAL A 103 -12.99 -4.33 29.74
C VAL A 103 -12.06 -3.95 30.91
N PHE A 104 -11.17 -2.99 30.71
CA PHE A 104 -10.28 -2.49 31.75
C PHE A 104 -11.06 -1.85 32.90
N LEU A 105 -12.02 -0.97 32.61
CA LEU A 105 -12.89 -0.34 33.61
C LEU A 105 -13.74 -1.36 34.38
N GLU A 106 -14.24 -2.40 33.70
CA GLU A 106 -14.96 -3.49 34.38
C GLU A 106 -14.04 -4.26 35.33
N ARG A 107 -12.83 -4.59 34.90
CA ARG A 107 -11.85 -5.27 35.76
C ARG A 107 -11.42 -4.41 36.95
N GLU A 108 -11.27 -3.11 36.75
CA GLU A 108 -10.98 -2.15 37.81
C GLU A 108 -12.07 -2.19 38.89
N LYS A 109 -13.35 -2.09 38.50
CA LYS A 109 -14.49 -2.20 39.43
C LYS A 109 -14.52 -3.53 40.19
N VAL A 110 -14.21 -4.64 39.51
CA VAL A 110 -14.16 -5.96 40.15
C VAL A 110 -13.00 -6.04 41.15
N ALA A 111 -11.83 -5.51 40.80
CA ALA A 111 -10.66 -5.48 41.69
C ALA A 111 -10.90 -4.57 42.91
N GLU A 112 -11.54 -3.42 42.72
CA GLU A 112 -11.92 -2.52 43.79
C GLU A 112 -12.89 -3.20 44.77
N LYS A 113 -13.94 -3.86 44.26
CA LYS A 113 -14.86 -4.65 45.09
C LYS A 113 -14.15 -5.74 45.88
N LYS A 114 -13.27 -6.52 45.24
CA LYS A 114 -12.49 -7.56 45.95
C LYS A 114 -11.59 -6.98 47.03
N THR A 115 -11.02 -5.81 46.79
CA THR A 115 -10.17 -5.11 47.77
C THR A 115 -11.00 -4.67 48.97
N GLN A 116 -12.20 -4.13 48.72
CA GLN A 116 -13.15 -3.72 49.76
C GLN A 116 -13.64 -4.93 50.59
N GLU A 117 -14.04 -6.01 49.93
CA GLU A 117 -14.43 -7.27 50.57
C GLU A 117 -13.27 -7.85 51.42
N GLY A 118 -12.04 -7.81 50.90
CA GLY A 118 -10.85 -8.23 51.64
C GLY A 118 -10.58 -7.36 52.87
N TYR A 119 -10.78 -6.04 52.76
CA TYR A 119 -10.64 -5.12 53.89
C TYR A 119 -11.68 -5.39 54.98
N GLU A 120 -12.94 -5.63 54.60
CA GLU A 120 -14.03 -5.97 55.53
C GLU A 120 -13.80 -7.32 56.21
N SER A 121 -13.35 -8.34 55.47
CA SER A 121 -12.98 -9.64 56.04
C SER A 121 -11.82 -9.51 57.02
N ALA A 122 -10.76 -8.78 56.65
CA ALA A 122 -9.62 -8.56 57.53
C ALA A 122 -9.99 -7.82 58.82
N LEU A 123 -10.91 -6.85 58.75
CA LEU A 123 -11.45 -6.19 59.95
C LEU A 123 -12.25 -7.15 60.83
N LYS A 124 -13.06 -8.04 60.24
CA LYS A 124 -13.81 -9.06 60.98
C LYS A 124 -12.87 -10.05 61.68
N ASP A 125 -11.87 -10.54 60.97
CA ASP A 125 -10.87 -11.46 61.50
C ASP A 125 -10.06 -10.81 62.63
N MET A 126 -9.68 -9.54 62.46
CA MET A 126 -9.00 -8.76 63.51
C MET A 126 -9.86 -8.62 64.77
N LYS A 127 -11.17 -8.33 64.63
CA LYS A 127 -12.11 -8.30 65.77
C LYS A 127 -12.20 -9.66 66.46
N SER A 128 -12.28 -10.74 65.69
CA SER A 128 -12.33 -12.11 66.23
C SER A 128 -11.06 -12.49 66.97
N ILE A 129 -9.88 -12.17 66.42
CA ILE A 129 -8.58 -12.40 67.08
C ILE A 129 -8.46 -11.56 68.35
N ALA A 130 -8.87 -10.29 68.33
CA ALA A 130 -8.87 -9.42 69.51
C ALA A 130 -9.81 -9.94 70.60
N HIS A 131 -11.01 -10.41 70.23
CA HIS A 131 -11.94 -11.05 71.16
C HIS A 131 -11.34 -12.33 71.77
N GLY A 132 -10.74 -13.19 70.94
CA GLY A 132 -10.08 -14.41 71.39
C GLY A 132 -8.88 -14.15 72.30
N LEU A 133 -8.04 -13.17 72.00
CA LEU A 133 -6.92 -12.75 72.85
C LEU A 133 -7.42 -12.17 74.18
N THR A 134 -8.47 -11.34 74.14
CA THR A 134 -9.08 -10.78 75.35
C THR A 134 -9.65 -11.89 76.24
N LEU A 135 -10.37 -12.87 75.66
CA LEU A 135 -10.85 -14.04 76.40
C LEU A 135 -9.72 -14.89 76.98
N ALA A 136 -8.66 -15.13 76.22
CA ALA A 136 -7.50 -15.92 76.68
C ALA A 136 -6.72 -15.23 77.80
N ILE A 137 -6.54 -13.90 77.72
CA ILE A 137 -5.87 -13.12 78.78
C ILE A 137 -6.77 -13.05 80.02
N THR A 138 -8.06 -12.77 79.84
CA THR A 138 -9.02 -12.61 80.95
C THR A 138 -9.25 -13.93 81.68
N SER A 139 -9.40 -15.05 80.98
CA SER A 139 -9.51 -16.39 81.59
C SER A 139 -8.22 -16.86 82.27
N ARG A 140 -7.06 -16.36 81.86
CA ARG A 140 -5.78 -16.64 82.53
C ARG A 140 -5.56 -15.77 83.77
N PHE A 141 -6.26 -14.64 83.89
CA PHE A 141 -6.16 -13.71 85.03
C PHE A 141 -7.33 -13.82 86.03
N LEU A 142 -8.48 -14.35 85.61
CA LEU A 142 -9.69 -14.55 86.42
C LEU A 142 -10.09 -16.04 86.33
N ASP A 143 -9.98 -16.78 87.43
CA ASP A 143 -10.34 -18.22 87.54
C ASP A 143 -11.86 -18.51 87.43
N THR A 144 -12.66 -17.65 86.79
CA THR A 144 -14.09 -17.89 86.49
C THR A 144 -14.54 -17.19 85.19
N PRO A 145 -15.36 -17.83 84.34
CA PRO A 145 -15.68 -17.32 82.99
C PRO A 145 -16.63 -16.10 83.04
N PRO A 146 -16.32 -14.98 82.36
CA PRO A 146 -17.20 -13.82 82.30
C PRO A 146 -18.18 -13.89 81.11
N THR A 147 -19.36 -13.30 81.29
CA THR A 147 -20.50 -13.27 80.37
C THR A 147 -20.21 -12.45 79.10
N ASP A 148 -20.56 -13.02 77.93
CA ASP A 148 -20.28 -12.53 76.56
C ASP A 148 -20.61 -11.04 76.28
N THR A 149 -21.56 -10.45 77.00
CA THR A 149 -22.10 -9.12 76.66
C THR A 149 -21.19 -7.93 77.02
N LEU A 150 -20.26 -8.09 77.98
CA LEU A 150 -19.36 -7.00 78.42
C LEU A 150 -18.06 -6.93 77.60
N ILE A 151 -17.66 -8.03 76.97
CA ILE A 151 -16.48 -8.09 76.10
C ILE A 151 -16.78 -7.42 74.76
N ASP A 152 -17.99 -7.65 74.23
CA ASP A 152 -18.43 -7.00 72.99
C ASP A 152 -18.50 -5.47 73.11
N THR A 153 -18.93 -4.92 74.26
CA THR A 153 -18.99 -3.46 74.47
C THR A 153 -17.59 -2.84 74.60
N SER A 154 -16.68 -3.48 75.35
CA SER A 154 -15.33 -2.95 75.56
C SER A 154 -14.43 -3.07 74.32
N VAL A 155 -14.60 -4.11 73.51
CA VAL A 155 -13.92 -4.25 72.21
C VAL A 155 -14.46 -3.23 71.19
N GLN A 156 -15.77 -2.94 71.20
CA GLN A 156 -16.35 -1.91 70.32
C GLN A 156 -15.87 -0.49 70.67
N GLU A 157 -15.75 -0.15 71.96
CA GLU A 157 -15.22 1.17 72.39
C GLU A 157 -13.72 1.34 72.05
N ALA A 158 -12.91 0.30 72.21
CA ALA A 158 -11.48 0.35 71.87
C ALA A 158 -11.23 0.50 70.35
N LEU A 159 -12.08 -0.12 69.52
CA LEU A 159 -12.01 0.02 68.06
C LEU A 159 -12.46 1.40 67.59
N ALA A 160 -13.45 2.01 68.24
CA ALA A 160 -13.89 3.38 67.94
C ALA A 160 -12.77 4.42 68.18
N GLN A 161 -12.00 4.27 69.26
CA GLN A 161 -10.86 5.15 69.56
C GLN A 161 -9.69 5.01 68.56
N GLN A 162 -9.48 3.83 67.95
CA GLN A 162 -8.44 3.68 66.91
C GLN A 162 -8.84 4.27 65.55
N THR A 163 -10.12 4.23 65.18
CA THR A 163 -10.62 4.88 63.95
C THR A 163 -10.55 6.40 64.01
N ASP A 164 -10.71 7.02 65.18
CA ASP A 164 -10.65 8.48 65.34
C ASP A 164 -9.21 9.02 65.26
N LYS A 165 -8.24 8.23 65.74
CA LYS A 165 -6.82 8.56 65.66
C LYS A 165 -6.24 8.51 64.25
N LYS A 166 -6.87 7.77 63.32
CA LYS A 166 -6.45 7.65 61.91
C LYS A 166 -7.02 8.74 60.99
N LYS A 167 -8.00 9.54 61.44
CA LYS A 167 -8.60 10.66 60.69
C LYS A 167 -7.80 11.97 60.80
N HIS A 168 -6.81 12.02 61.69
CA HIS A 168 -5.97 13.20 61.98
C HIS A 168 -4.48 13.02 61.60
N ALA A 169 -4.15 12.02 60.79
CA ALA A 169 -2.84 11.84 60.14
C ALA A 169 -3.05 11.68 58.63
#